data_AF-A0A9N7LWE3-F1
#
_entry.id   AF-A0A9N7LWE3-F1
#
_cell.length_a   1.000
_cell.length_b   1.000
_cell.length_c   1.000
_cell.angle_alpha   90.00
_cell.angle_beta   90.00
_cell.angle_gamma   90.00
#
_symmetry.space_group_name_H-M   'P 1'
#
loop_
_entity.id
_entity.type
_entity.pdbx_description
1 polymer ?
#
loop_
_entity_poly.entity_id
_entity_poly.type
_entity_poly.pdbx_seq_one_letter_code
_entity_poly.pdbx_strand_id
1 'polypeptide(L)' 'MSAGFTGKIFRTAEEAEREGFTAPMADEIARAQRLFEEFQAKVDAVGPDRVKEVSPKFWGDTSGRETGISMDG' A
#
# COMPACT_ATOMS: atom_id res chain seq x y z
N MET A 1 -16.86 -11.86 6.32
CA MET A 1 -16.17 -11.17 7.42
C MET A 1 -15.00 -10.40 6.82
N SER A 2 -15.12 -9.09 6.70
CA SER A 2 -14.05 -8.21 6.22
C SER A 2 -13.16 -7.82 7.41
N ALA A 3 -12.03 -8.51 7.57
CA ALA A 3 -11.02 -8.14 8.57
C ALA A 3 -10.23 -6.93 8.03
N GLY A 4 -10.56 -5.73 8.50
CA GLY A 4 -9.83 -4.52 8.12
C GLY A 4 -8.45 -4.49 8.76
N PHE A 5 -7.43 -4.13 7.98
CA PHE A 5 -6.08 -3.85 8.48
C PHE A 5 -5.78 -2.37 8.19
N THR A 6 -5.45 -1.59 9.22
CA THR A 6 -5.06 -0.17 9.09
C THR A 6 -6.09 0.69 8.33
N GLY A 7 -7.36 0.64 8.73
CA GLY A 7 -8.42 1.47 8.12
C GLY A 7 -8.79 1.11 6.68
N LYS A 8 -8.16 0.08 6.10
CA LYS A 8 -8.50 -0.45 4.77
C LYS A 8 -9.48 -1.60 4.93
N ILE A 9 -10.60 -1.51 4.22
CA ILE A 9 -11.60 -2.59 4.14
C ILE A 9 -11.29 -3.40 2.89
N PHE A 10 -10.88 -4.65 3.10
CA PHE A 10 -10.76 -5.62 2.02
C PHE A 10 -12.12 -6.25 1.78
N ARG A 11 -12.55 -6.23 0.52
CA ARG A 11 -13.81 -6.81 0.06
C ARG A 11 -13.52 -7.88 -0.98
N THR A 12 -14.41 -8.85 -1.04
CA THR A 12 -14.48 -9.76 -2.18
C THR A 12 -15.01 -9.03 -3.41
N ALA A 13 -14.78 -9.56 -4.61
CA ALA A 13 -15.30 -8.97 -5.85
C ALA A 13 -16.82 -8.83 -5.82
N GLU A 14 -17.53 -9.87 -5.36
CA GLU A 14 -18.99 -9.88 -5.21
C GLU A 14 -19.50 -8.80 -4.22
N GLU A 15 -18.82 -8.63 -3.08
CA GLU A 15 -19.15 -7.57 -2.12
C GLU A 15 -18.90 -6.18 -2.69
N ALA A 16 -17.83 -6.01 -3.47
CA ALA A 16 -17.51 -4.74 -4.12
C ALA A 16 -18.58 -4.39 -5.17
N GLU A 17 -18.98 -5.35 -6.01
CA GLU A 17 -20.05 -5.17 -7.01
C GLU A 17 -21.39 -4.80 -6.39
N ARG A 18 -21.78 -5.47 -5.29
CA ARG A 18 -23.02 -5.17 -4.55
C ARG A 18 -23.02 -3.77 -3.94
N GLU A 19 -21.85 -3.23 -3.62
CA GLU A 19 -21.68 -1.85 -3.14
C GLU A 19 -21.54 -0.82 -4.28
N GLY A 20 -21.73 -1.25 -5.53
CA GLY A 20 -21.67 -0.39 -6.71
C GLY A 20 -20.26 -0.16 -7.25
N PHE A 21 -19.27 -0.91 -6.77
CA PHE A 21 -17.93 -0.86 -7.31
C PHE A 21 -17.90 -1.65 -8.62
N THR A 22 -17.51 -0.99 -9.70
CA THR A 22 -17.41 -1.65 -11.01
C THR A 22 -16.05 -2.34 -11.11
N ALA A 23 -16.03 -3.59 -11.59
CA ALA A 23 -14.78 -4.27 -11.89
C ALA A 23 -13.97 -3.44 -12.92
N PRO A 24 -12.63 -3.37 -12.79
CA PRO A 24 -11.81 -2.66 -13.75
C PRO A 24 -11.98 -3.21 -15.16
N MET A 25 -11.96 -2.31 -16.15
CA MET A 25 -12.08 -2.68 -17.55
C MET A 25 -10.76 -3.30 -18.08
N ALA A 26 -10.83 -4.03 -19.19
CA ALA A 26 -9.67 -4.76 -19.73
C ALA A 26 -8.49 -3.84 -20.08
N ASP A 27 -8.76 -2.62 -20.52
CA ASP A 27 -7.76 -1.58 -20.79
C ASP A 27 -7.10 -1.04 -19.52
N GLU A 28 -7.88 -0.87 -18.45
CA GLU A 28 -7.36 -0.48 -17.13
C GLU A 28 -6.44 -1.56 -16.55
N ILE A 29 -6.81 -2.82 -16.71
CA ILE A 29 -5.99 -3.97 -16.29
C ILE A 29 -4.70 -4.01 -17.09
N ALA A 30 -4.77 -3.88 -18.42
CA ALA A 30 -3.57 -3.87 -19.27
C ALA A 30 -2.63 -2.71 -18.93
N ARG A 31 -3.17 -1.53 -18.63
CA ARG A 31 -2.39 -0.37 -18.17
C ARG A 31 -1.74 -0.64 -16.81
N ALA A 32 -2.47 -1.21 -15.87
CA ALA A 32 -1.95 -1.55 -14.54
C ALA A 32 -0.83 -2.59 -14.62
N GLN A 33 -0.99 -3.62 -15.46
CA GLN A 33 0.04 -4.64 -15.70
C GLN A 33 1.32 -4.03 -16.24
N ARG A 34 1.22 -3.17 -17.26
CA ARG A 34 2.38 -2.48 -17.82
C ARG A 34 3.11 -1.61 -16.78
N LEU A 35 2.36 -0.85 -15.98
CA LEU A 35 2.95 -0.02 -14.92
C LEU A 35 3.68 -0.88 -13.87
N PHE A 36 3.11 -2.04 -13.55
CA PHE A 36 3.69 -2.98 -12.61
C PHE A 36 4.98 -3.61 -13.17
N GLU A 37 4.97 -4.03 -14.43
CA GLU A 37 6.16 -4.56 -15.12
C GLU A 37 7.29 -3.54 -15.18
N GLU A 38 7.00 -2.28 -15.52
CA GLU A 38 7.98 -1.19 -15.53
C GLU A 38 8.57 -0.93 -14.14
N PHE A 39 7.76 -1.05 -13.09
CA PHE A 39 8.22 -0.95 -11.71
C PHE A 39 9.09 -2.14 -11.31
N GLN A 40 8.64 -3.36 -11.64
CA GLN A 40 9.37 -4.59 -11.31
C GLN A 40 10.73 -4.62 -11.99
N ALA A 41 10.82 -4.21 -13.26
CA ALA A 41 12.09 -4.07 -13.97
C ALA A 41 13.06 -3.11 -13.27
N LYS A 42 12.57 -2.00 -12.71
CA LYS A 42 13.39 -1.07 -11.93
C LYS A 42 13.86 -1.67 -10.61
N VAL A 43 13.01 -2.43 -9.92
CA VAL A 43 13.34 -3.13 -8.67
C VAL A 43 14.36 -4.24 -8.92
N ASP A 44 14.19 -5.01 -9.98
CA ASP A 44 15.06 -6.14 -10.34
C ASP A 44 16.44 -5.65 -10.82
N ALA A 45 16.49 -4.47 -11.45
CA ALA A 45 17.75 -3.82 -11.80
C ALA A 45 18.56 -3.36 -10.58
N VAL A 46 17.96 -3.30 -9.38
CA VAL A 46 18.69 -3.03 -8.13
C VAL A 46 19.41 -4.31 -7.70
N GLY A 47 20.73 -4.29 -7.81
CA GLY A 47 21.59 -5.40 -7.41
C GLY A 47 21.48 -5.81 -5.93
N PRO A 48 22.07 -6.96 -5.55
CA PRO A 48 21.97 -7.54 -4.20
C PRO A 48 22.65 -6.71 -3.11
N ASP A 49 23.40 -5.67 -3.47
CA ASP A 49 24.00 -4.70 -2.55
C ASP A 49 22.95 -3.71 -2.03
N ARG A 50 21.81 -4.25 -1.58
CA ARG A 50 20.80 -3.50 -0.85
C ARG A 50 21.45 -3.05 0.44
N VAL A 51 21.44 -1.74 0.67
CA VAL A 51 21.93 -1.10 1.90
C VAL A 51 21.35 -1.85 3.11
N LYS A 52 22.16 -2.72 3.72
CA LYS A 52 21.76 -3.48 4.93
C LYS A 52 21.72 -2.57 6.16
N GLU A 53 22.51 -1.51 6.15
CA GLU A 53 22.51 -0.45 7.16
C GLU A 53 21.56 0.67 6.76
N VAL A 54 20.27 0.42 6.90
CA VAL A 54 19.31 1.52 7.03
C VAL A 54 19.54 2.17 8.38
N SER A 55 19.77 3.49 8.37
CA SER A 55 19.96 4.28 9.59
C SER A 55 18.85 3.93 10.60
N PRO A 56 19.15 3.79 11.91
CA PRO A 56 18.13 3.65 12.93
C PRO A 56 17.08 4.75 12.90
N LYS A 57 17.40 5.93 12.34
CA LYS A 57 16.41 6.97 12.08
C LYS A 57 15.33 6.52 11.09
N PHE A 58 15.65 5.72 10.07
CA PHE A 58 14.63 5.18 9.16
C PHE A 58 13.61 4.28 9.89
N TRP A 59 14.06 3.51 10.88
CA TRP A 59 13.18 2.65 11.69
C TRP A 59 12.58 3.33 12.93
N GLY A 60 13.26 4.34 13.45
CA GLY A 60 12.91 5.07 14.68
C GLY A 60 12.21 6.41 14.41
N ASP A 61 12.09 6.83 13.15
CA ASP A 61 11.34 8.00 12.79
C ASP A 61 9.83 7.70 12.81
N THR A 62 9.27 7.78 14.00
CA THR A 62 7.83 7.90 14.20
C THR A 62 7.37 9.36 14.12
N SER A 63 8.09 10.28 13.47
CA SER A 63 7.75 11.73 13.43
C SER A 63 6.40 12.06 12.82
N GLY A 64 5.69 11.06 12.26
CA GLY A 64 4.25 11.16 12.02
C GLY A 64 3.38 11.16 13.29
N ARG A 65 3.95 11.09 14.50
CA ARG A 65 3.21 11.13 15.77
C ARG A 65 3.23 12.54 16.36
N GLU A 66 2.60 13.46 15.64
CA GLU A 66 2.09 14.70 16.22
C GLU A 66 0.56 14.70 16.10
N THR A 67 -0.11 14.19 17.13
CA THR A 67 -1.40 14.74 17.57
C THR A 67 -1.45 14.60 19.08
N GLY A 68 -1.07 15.69 19.78
CA GLY A 68 -1.45 15.88 21.16
C GLY A 68 -2.97 16.02 21.24
N ILE A 69 -3.62 15.10 21.94
CA ILE A 69 -4.88 15.38 22.61
C ILE A 69 -4.58 15.15 24.09
N SER A 70 -4.33 16.25 24.81
CA SER A 70 -4.45 16.25 26.26
C SER A 70 -5.89 15.90 26.60
N MET A 71 -6.11 14.75 27.23
CA MET A 71 -7.32 14.51 27.99
C MET A 71 -6.96 14.72 29.45
N ASP A 72 -7.15 15.95 29.91
CA ASP A 72 -7.42 16.21 31.32
C ASP A 72 -8.75 15.55 31.66
N GLY A 73 -8.75 14.75 32.73
CA GLY A 73 -9.90 14.14 33.37
C GLY A 73 -9.59 13.88 34.83
#